data_AF-A0A955Y139-F1
#
_entry.id   AF-A0A955Y139-F1
#
_cell.length_a   1.000
_cell.length_b   1.000
_cell.length_c   1.000
_cell.angle_alpha   90.00
_cell.angle_beta   90.00
_cell.angle_gamma   90.00
#
_symmetry.space_group_name_H-M   'P 1'
#
loop_
_entity.id
_entity.type
_entity.pdbx_description
1 polymer ?
#
loop_
_entity_poly.entity_id
_entity_poly.type
_entity_poly.pdbx_seq_one_letter_code
_entity_poly.pdbx_strand_id
1 'polypeptide(L)'
;RVPLILKEIVGFSVRDTANILGLEEGTVRSRLHRARLKLRAVVDSVIPRTTEPAPPPAYPEQTCLDLLNAKQEALDRGVPFDSKVICQRCQSVFASLDLTQSVCHDLAKGELPDGLRERLLIRLKSPESPSR
;
A
#
# COMPACT_ATOMS: atom_id res chain seq x y z
N ARG A 1 1.14 -5.41 -9.80
CA ARG A 1 0.89 -6.55 -8.89
C ARG A 1 2.16 -6.88 -8.10
N VAL A 2 3.29 -7.19 -8.74
CA VAL A 2 4.56 -7.51 -8.05
C VAL A 2 5.03 -6.46 -7.01
N PRO A 3 5.00 -5.13 -7.28
CA PRO A 3 5.41 -4.15 -6.26
C PRO A 3 4.60 -4.25 -4.96
N LEU A 4 3.28 -4.50 -5.05
CA LEU A 4 2.40 -4.63 -3.89
C LEU A 4 2.78 -5.84 -3.04
N ILE A 5 3.10 -6.98 -3.68
CA ILE A 5 3.53 -8.19 -2.97
C ILE A 5 4.84 -7.95 -2.24
N LEU A 6 5.83 -7.36 -2.91
CA LEU A 6 7.13 -7.07 -2.31
C LEU A 6 7.03 -6.09 -1.14
N LYS A 7 6.20 -5.05 -1.27
CA LYS A 7 6.03 -4.03 -0.24
C LYS A 7 5.17 -4.49 0.94
N GLU A 8 3.99 -5.03 0.67
CA GLU A 8 2.96 -5.28 1.70
C GLU A 8 3.00 -6.70 2.24
N ILE A 9 3.45 -7.70 1.47
CA ILE A 9 3.52 -9.09 1.95
C ILE A 9 4.95 -9.40 2.39
N VAL A 10 5.95 -9.15 1.54
CA VAL A 10 7.35 -9.46 1.89
C VAL A 10 7.95 -8.41 2.85
N GLY A 11 7.36 -7.20 2.91
CA GLY A 11 7.78 -6.14 3.83
C GLY A 11 9.02 -5.36 3.39
N PHE A 12 9.35 -5.36 2.09
CA PHE A 12 10.47 -4.56 1.57
C PHE A 12 10.14 -3.07 1.54
N SER A 13 11.15 -2.21 1.61
CA SER A 13 10.96 -0.78 1.38
C SER A 13 10.61 -0.49 -0.10
N VAL A 14 10.13 0.72 -0.39
CA VAL A 14 9.96 1.18 -1.78
C VAL A 14 11.28 1.12 -2.55
N ARG A 15 12.39 1.48 -1.90
CA ARG A 15 13.74 1.45 -2.47
C ARG A 15 14.19 0.02 -2.78
N ASP A 16 14.03 -0.90 -1.85
CA ASP A 16 14.40 -2.31 -2.08
C ASP A 16 13.54 -2.93 -3.19
N THR A 17 12.24 -2.60 -3.20
CA THR A 17 11.33 -3.03 -4.26
C THR A 17 11.76 -2.48 -5.63
N ALA A 18 12.20 -1.22 -5.69
CA ALA A 18 12.73 -0.61 -6.91
C ALA A 18 13.99 -1.32 -7.40
N ASN A 19 14.93 -1.60 -6.50
CA ASN A 19 16.16 -2.34 -6.80
C ASN A 19 15.87 -3.77 -7.29
N ILE A 20 14.98 -4.52 -6.60
CA ILE A 20 14.60 -5.90 -7.00
C ILE A 20 14.02 -5.92 -8.41
N LEU A 21 13.22 -4.91 -8.76
CA LEU A 21 12.49 -4.86 -10.03
C LEU A 21 13.24 -4.15 -11.15
N GLY A 22 14.40 -3.53 -10.87
CA GLY A 22 15.11 -2.69 -11.83
C GLY A 22 14.27 -1.48 -12.29
N LEU A 23 13.53 -0.85 -11.38
CA LEU A 23 12.64 0.28 -11.66
C LEU A 23 13.06 1.52 -10.88
N GLU A 24 12.63 2.69 -11.33
CA GLU A 24 12.71 3.91 -10.52
C GLU A 24 11.72 3.88 -9.34
N GLU A 25 12.10 4.45 -8.20
CA GLU A 25 11.22 4.53 -7.02
C GLU A 25 9.90 5.24 -7.31
N GLY A 26 9.89 6.29 -8.13
CA GLY A 26 8.65 6.98 -8.53
C GLY A 26 7.69 6.05 -9.29
N THR A 27 8.23 5.16 -10.12
CA THR A 27 7.45 4.13 -10.81
C THR A 27 6.88 3.12 -9.82
N VAL A 28 7.67 2.70 -8.83
CA VAL A 28 7.20 1.80 -7.76
C VAL A 28 6.08 2.45 -6.95
N ARG A 29 6.25 3.70 -6.47
CA ARG A 29 5.22 4.45 -5.72
C ARG A 29 3.92 4.54 -6.50
N SER A 30 3.97 5.01 -7.75
CA SER A 30 2.74 5.14 -8.55
C SER A 30 2.04 3.80 -8.78
N ARG A 31 2.80 2.71 -8.95
CA ARG A 31 2.25 1.34 -9.08
C ARG A 31 1.65 0.83 -7.76
N LEU A 32 2.29 1.10 -6.63
CA LEU A 32 1.79 0.77 -5.30
C LEU A 32 0.48 1.50 -5.03
N HIS A 33 0.44 2.80 -5.27
CA HIS A 33 -0.73 3.62 -4.98
C HIS A 33 -1.96 3.14 -5.75
N ARG A 34 -1.81 2.94 -7.08
CA ARG A 34 -2.88 2.37 -7.91
C ARG A 34 -3.28 0.96 -7.47
N ALA A 35 -2.32 0.14 -7.02
CA ALA A 35 -2.60 -1.22 -6.58
C ALA A 35 -3.38 -1.25 -5.25
N ARG A 36 -3.03 -0.38 -4.29
CA ARG A 36 -3.76 -0.23 -3.01
C ARG A 36 -5.19 0.21 -3.24
N LEU A 37 -5.43 1.20 -4.11
CA LEU A 37 -6.79 1.63 -4.44
C LEU A 37 -7.62 0.54 -5.10
N LYS A 38 -7.01 -0.26 -6.00
CA LYS A 38 -7.68 -1.41 -6.62
C LYS A 38 -8.01 -2.49 -5.58
N LEU A 39 -7.07 -2.83 -4.71
CA LEU A 39 -7.30 -3.84 -3.67
C LEU A 39 -8.35 -3.38 -2.67
N ARG A 40 -8.27 -2.12 -2.24
CA ARG A 40 -9.28 -1.47 -1.41
C ARG A 40 -10.66 -1.57 -2.04
N ALA A 41 -10.83 -1.31 -3.34
CA ALA A 41 -12.13 -1.43 -4.01
C ALA A 41 -12.70 -2.86 -3.94
N VAL A 42 -11.85 -3.88 -4.01
CA VAL A 42 -12.26 -5.28 -3.83
C VAL A 42 -12.68 -5.54 -2.38
N VAL A 43 -11.87 -5.13 -1.40
CA VAL A 43 -12.18 -5.23 0.04
C VAL A 43 -13.50 -4.53 0.36
N ASP A 44 -13.67 -3.32 -0.15
CA ASP A 44 -14.87 -2.49 -0.01
C ASP A 44 -16.13 -3.11 -0.63
N SER A 45 -15.98 -4.07 -1.56
CA SER A 45 -17.10 -4.78 -2.20
C SER A 45 -17.59 -5.99 -1.41
N VAL A 46 -16.76 -6.51 -0.50
CA VAL A 46 -17.08 -7.69 0.33
C VAL A 46 -17.41 -7.33 1.78
N ILE A 47 -17.01 -6.14 2.24
CA ILE A 47 -17.34 -5.66 3.59
C ILE A 47 -18.77 -5.09 3.58
N PRO A 48 -19.63 -5.52 4.53
CA PRO A 48 -20.95 -4.93 4.72
C PRO A 48 -20.83 -3.42 4.96
N ARG A 49 -21.47 -2.61 4.13
CA ARG A 49 -21.57 -1.16 4.33
C ARG A 49 -22.86 -0.81 5.04
N THR A 50 -22.82 0.24 5.85
CA THR A 50 -24.02 0.88 6.38
C THR A 50 -24.87 1.39 5.21
N THR A 51 -26.19 1.25 5.32
CA THR A 51 -27.16 1.77 4.35
C THR A 51 -27.30 3.29 4.42
N GLU A 52 -26.72 3.93 5.43
CA GLU A 52 -26.71 5.37 5.58
C GLU A 52 -25.89 6.03 4.45
N PRO A 53 -26.42 7.10 3.83
CA PRO A 53 -25.69 7.82 2.79
C PRO A 53 -24.42 8.43 3.37
N ALA A 54 -23.33 8.39 2.59
CA ALA A 54 -22.09 9.01 2.99
C ALA A 54 -22.30 10.52 3.21
N PRO A 55 -21.74 11.10 4.28
CA PRO A 55 -21.85 12.53 4.53
C PRO A 55 -21.22 13.32 3.35
N PRO A 56 -21.70 14.56 3.10
CA PRO A 56 -21.10 15.42 2.10
C PRO A 56 -19.62 15.67 2.44
N PRO A 57 -18.76 15.87 1.42
CA PRO A 57 -17.37 16.19 1.67
C PRO A 57 -17.27 17.53 2.40
N ALA A 58 -16.51 17.56 3.50
CA ALA A 58 -16.26 18.78 4.28
C ALA A 58 -15.26 19.73 3.61
N TYR A 59 -14.57 19.27 2.56
CA TYR A 59 -13.52 20.00 1.86
C TYR A 59 -13.71 19.90 0.35
N PRO A 60 -13.07 20.78 -0.44
CA PRO A 60 -12.94 20.60 -1.88
C PRO A 60 -12.32 19.25 -2.24
N GLU A 61 -12.63 18.76 -3.45
CA GLU A 61 -12.12 17.49 -3.95
C GLU A 61 -10.60 17.42 -3.91
N GLN A 62 -9.91 18.50 -4.28
CA GLN A 62 -8.45 18.56 -4.27
C GLN A 62 -7.86 18.27 -2.90
N THR A 63 -8.42 18.83 -1.82
CA THR A 63 -7.98 18.56 -0.45
C THR A 63 -8.14 17.08 -0.09
N CYS A 64 -9.20 16.42 -0.57
CA CYS A 64 -9.38 14.99 -0.35
C CYS A 64 -8.30 14.16 -1.08
N LEU A 65 -7.92 14.56 -2.31
CA LEU A 65 -6.86 13.93 -3.08
C LEU A 65 -5.48 14.14 -2.43
N ASP A 66 -5.21 15.34 -1.90
CA ASP A 66 -3.97 15.66 -1.20
C ASP A 66 -3.82 14.83 0.08
N LEU A 67 -4.89 14.72 0.88
CA LEU A 67 -4.92 13.86 2.06
C LEU A 67 -4.72 12.38 1.69
N LEU A 68 -5.33 11.92 0.60
CA LEU A 68 -5.14 10.56 0.09
C LEU A 68 -3.69 10.30 -0.32
N ASN A 69 -3.06 11.24 -1.02
CA ASN A 69 -1.65 11.13 -1.40
C ASN A 69 -0.76 11.07 -0.15
N ALA A 70 -0.98 11.96 0.82
CA ALA A 70 -0.24 11.97 2.09
C ALA A 70 -0.42 10.66 2.87
N LYS A 71 -1.63 10.08 2.88
CA LYS A 71 -1.88 8.76 3.47
C LYS A 71 -1.05 7.68 2.77
N GLN A 72 -1.04 7.66 1.44
CA GLN A 72 -0.30 6.65 0.68
C GLN A 72 1.21 6.76 0.85
N GLU A 73 1.74 7.97 0.97
CA GLU A 73 3.14 8.19 1.32
C GLU A 73 3.49 7.70 2.72
N ALA A 74 2.59 7.87 3.69
CA ALA A 74 2.78 7.32 5.03
C ALA A 74 2.86 5.77 4.98
N LEU A 75 2.01 5.12 4.18
CA LEU A 75 2.05 3.67 3.94
C LEU A 75 3.36 3.23 3.24
N ASP A 76 3.86 4.04 2.29
CA ASP A 76 5.14 3.78 1.63
C ASP A 76 6.30 3.79 2.61
N ARG A 77 6.30 4.74 3.55
CA ARG A 77 7.31 4.86 4.61
C ARG A 77 7.08 3.88 5.77
N GLY A 78 5.90 3.29 5.88
CA GLY A 78 5.53 2.43 7.02
C GLY A 78 5.37 3.22 8.32
N VAL A 79 4.94 4.48 8.24
CA VAL A 79 4.72 5.33 9.42
C VAL A 79 3.22 5.57 9.65
N PRO A 80 2.79 5.77 10.90
CA PRO A 80 1.41 6.13 11.18
C PRO A 80 0.99 7.42 10.46
N PHE A 81 -0.28 7.45 10.04
CA PHE A 81 -0.93 8.67 9.54
C PHE A 81 -2.03 9.05 10.52
N ASP A 82 -1.96 10.24 11.11
CA ASP A 82 -2.99 10.70 12.05
C ASP A 82 -4.25 11.13 11.30
N SER A 83 -5.32 10.36 11.45
CA SER A 83 -6.62 10.61 10.84
C SER A 83 -7.63 11.26 11.78
N LYS A 84 -7.24 11.66 13.00
CA LYS A 84 -8.18 12.23 13.99
C LYS A 84 -8.75 13.59 13.57
N VAL A 85 -8.02 14.33 12.76
CA VAL A 85 -8.34 15.73 12.38
C VAL A 85 -8.95 15.87 10.98
N ILE A 86 -9.32 14.77 10.32
CA ILE A 86 -9.92 14.79 8.97
C ILE A 86 -11.41 14.46 9.02
N CYS A 87 -12.14 14.80 7.95
CA CYS A 87 -13.57 14.52 7.86
C CYS A 87 -13.91 13.01 7.81
N GLN A 88 -15.13 12.66 8.22
CA GLN A 88 -15.63 11.28 8.29
C GLN A 88 -15.48 10.51 6.96
N ARG A 89 -15.66 11.18 5.81
CA ARG A 89 -15.49 10.58 4.48
C ARG A 89 -14.04 10.12 4.25
N CYS A 90 -13.05 10.96 4.58
CA CYS A 90 -11.64 10.57 4.46
C CYS A 90 -11.27 9.50 5.50
N GLN A 91 -11.82 9.57 6.71
CA GLN A 91 -11.62 8.53 7.74
C GLN A 91 -12.07 7.16 7.25
N SER A 92 -13.27 7.06 6.65
CA SER A 92 -13.78 5.80 6.09
C SER A 92 -12.88 5.25 4.97
N VAL A 93 -12.43 6.13 4.07
CA VAL A 93 -11.47 5.79 3.00
C VAL A 93 -10.16 5.24 3.57
N PHE A 94 -9.60 5.89 4.60
CA PHE A 94 -8.32 5.51 5.19
C PHE A 94 -8.42 4.25 6.03
N ALA A 95 -9.52 4.05 6.75
CA ALA A 95 -9.79 2.82 7.48
C ALA A 95 -9.78 1.59 6.57
N SER A 96 -10.38 1.68 5.37
CA SER A 96 -10.36 0.58 4.39
C SER A 96 -8.97 0.33 3.80
N LEU A 97 -8.17 1.39 3.57
CA LEU A 97 -6.76 1.24 3.17
C LEU A 97 -5.92 0.57 4.26
N ASP A 98 -6.12 0.96 5.52
CA ASP A 98 -5.41 0.38 6.67
C ASP A 98 -5.78 -1.08 6.87
N LEU A 99 -7.08 -1.41 6.77
CA LEU A 99 -7.54 -2.79 6.80
C LEU A 99 -6.88 -3.60 5.68
N THR A 100 -6.86 -3.08 4.46
CA THR A 100 -6.21 -3.72 3.32
C THR A 100 -4.74 -4.02 3.60
N GLN A 101 -3.98 -3.06 4.13
CA GLN A 101 -2.57 -3.28 4.48
C GLN A 101 -2.41 -4.31 5.60
N SER A 102 -3.24 -4.23 6.65
CA SER A 102 -3.18 -5.16 7.78
C SER A 102 -3.41 -6.61 7.33
N VAL A 103 -4.37 -6.84 6.43
CA VAL A 103 -4.64 -8.17 5.84
C VAL A 103 -3.43 -8.67 5.05
N CYS A 104 -2.78 -7.82 4.24
CA CYS A 104 -1.56 -8.20 3.53
C CYS A 104 -0.42 -8.58 4.49
N HIS A 105 -0.25 -7.82 5.57
CA HIS A 105 0.77 -8.10 6.58
C HIS A 105 0.49 -9.38 7.37
N ASP A 106 -0.78 -9.67 7.68
CA ASP A 106 -1.17 -10.88 8.39
C ASP A 106 -1.04 -12.12 7.50
N LEU A 107 -1.36 -12.02 6.20
CA LEU A 107 -1.11 -13.10 5.22
C LEU A 107 0.38 -13.46 5.16
N ALA A 108 1.27 -12.49 5.29
CA ALA A 108 2.71 -12.73 5.31
C ALA A 108 3.19 -13.57 6.51
N LYS A 109 2.46 -13.54 7.64
CA LYS A 109 2.79 -14.32 8.84
C LYS A 109 2.41 -15.80 8.70
N GLY A 110 1.50 -16.12 7.79
CA GLY A 110 0.93 -17.47 7.66
C GLY A 110 1.79 -18.42 6.84
N GLU A 111 2.28 -17.99 5.66
CA GLU A 111 2.82 -18.93 4.65
C GLU A 111 3.80 -18.26 3.65
N LEU A 112 4.90 -17.66 4.11
CA LEU A 112 6.01 -17.33 3.20
C LEU A 112 6.98 -18.52 3.12
N PRO A 113 7.41 -18.98 1.92
CA PRO A 113 8.40 -20.04 1.82
C PRO A 113 9.68 -19.69 2.58
N ASP A 114 10.18 -20.64 3.39
CA ASP A 114 11.40 -20.47 4.18
C ASP A 114 12.55 -19.93 3.32
N GLY A 115 13.26 -18.94 3.82
CA GLY A 115 14.40 -18.36 3.12
C GLY A 115 14.05 -17.48 1.91
N LEU A 116 12.76 -17.23 1.57
CA LEU A 116 12.41 -16.38 0.42
C LEU A 116 12.91 -14.95 0.60
N ARG A 117 12.74 -14.39 1.79
CA ARG A 117 13.19 -13.03 2.11
C ARG A 117 14.71 -12.93 2.00
N GLU A 118 15.43 -13.91 2.54
CA GLU A 118 16.88 -14.03 2.51
C GLU A 118 17.41 -14.16 1.08
N ARG A 119 16.80 -15.01 0.25
CA ARG A 119 17.16 -15.17 -1.17
C ARG A 119 16.98 -13.88 -1.96
N LEU A 120 15.90 -13.13 -1.70
CA LEU A 120 15.67 -11.82 -2.32
C LEU A 120 16.69 -10.78 -1.82
N LEU A 121 17.04 -10.78 -0.54
CA LEU A 121 18.06 -9.93 0.05
C LEU A 121 19.48 -10.23 -0.47
N ILE A 122 19.83 -11.49 -0.71
CA ILE A 122 21.10 -11.88 -1.34
C ILE A 122 21.15 -11.29 -2.76
N ARG A 123 20.06 -11.44 -3.53
CA ARG A 123 19.98 -10.91 -4.89
C ARG A 123 20.03 -9.38 -4.95
N LEU A 124 19.59 -8.69 -3.90
CA LEU A 124 19.77 -7.25 -3.72
C LEU A 124 21.23 -6.84 -3.48
N LYS A 125 22.01 -7.67 -2.77
CA LYS A 125 23.42 -7.41 -2.46
C LYS A 125 24.37 -7.74 -3.60
N SER A 126 23.94 -8.59 -4.53
CA SER A 126 24.66 -8.92 -5.77
C SER A 126 24.03 -8.16 -6.93
N PRO A 127 24.55 -6.97 -7.31
CA PRO A 127 24.00 -6.17 -8.41
C PRO A 127 24.37 -6.78 -9.78
N GLU A 128 24.15 -8.08 -9.98
CA GLU A 128 24.14 -8.66 -11.31
C GLU A 128 22.75 -8.47 -11.89
N SER A 129 22.67 -7.44 -12.73
CA SER A 129 21.59 -7.12 -13.64
C SER A 129 21.09 -8.38 -14.35
N PRO A 130 19.78 -8.67 -14.38
CA PRO A 130 19.26 -9.63 -15.34
C PRO A 130 19.42 -9.01 -16.73
N SER A 131 20.34 -9.57 -17.50
CA SER A 131 20.40 -9.34 -18.94
C SER A 131 19.15 -9.94 -19.59
N ARG A 132 18.56 -9.15 -20.49
CA ARG A 132 17.47 -9.42 -21.46
C ARG A 132 16.04 -9.17 -20.99
#